data_AF-A0A813T2R6-F1
#
_entry.id   AF-A0A813T2R6-F1
#
_cell.length_a   1.000
_cell.length_b   1.000
_cell.length_c   1.000
_cell.angle_alpha   90.00
_cell.angle_beta   90.00
_cell.angle_gamma   90.00
#
_symmetry.space_group_name_H-M   'P 1'
#
loop_
_entity.id
_entity.type
_entity.pdbx_description
1 polymer ?
#
loop_
_entity_poly.entity_id
_entity_poly.type
_entity_poly.pdbx_seq_one_letter_code
_entity_poly.pdbx_strand_id
1 'polypeptide(L)'
;MMTAISACMKGLATSVSVTNIKKNKLKSYITTNTPDSTSNVKDNLVYIFRGKNDQTVVTTVVQLNEQIYSKLGANIKPNCDIPVNHGFLTENFDEKCETPYATNFINNCDFNLTYDMLNHLYVGDLIEPSSEMPTSCVGQSIAFDQAAFMNPPVVARSDSRATDIFSL
;
A
#
# COMPACT_ATOMS: atom_id res chain seq x y z
N MET A 1 -10.58 4.45 24.87
CA MET A 1 -10.50 3.42 23.82
C MET A 1 -9.65 3.98 22.68
N MET A 2 -8.49 3.38 22.39
CA MET A 2 -7.65 3.83 21.26
C MET A 2 -8.20 3.24 19.96
N THR A 3 -8.31 4.06 18.91
CA THR A 3 -8.69 3.60 17.57
C THR A 3 -7.45 3.44 16.72
N ALA A 4 -7.53 2.69 15.61
CA ALA A 4 -6.42 2.60 14.66
C ALA A 4 -5.97 3.98 14.14
N ILE A 5 -6.92 4.90 13.98
CA ILE A 5 -6.67 6.30 13.58
C ILE A 5 -5.74 6.99 14.59
N SER A 6 -6.05 6.90 15.89
CA SER A 6 -5.30 7.61 16.94
C SER A 6 -4.04 6.90 17.40
N ALA A 7 -3.92 5.58 17.25
CA ALA A 7 -2.72 4.84 17.65
C ALA A 7 -1.71 4.69 16.50
N CYS A 8 -2.19 4.33 15.31
CA CYS A 8 -1.34 3.85 14.21
C CYS A 8 -1.13 4.89 13.11
N MET A 9 -2.17 5.62 12.74
CA MET A 9 -2.11 6.51 11.56
C MET A 9 -1.43 7.86 11.86
N LYS A 10 -1.65 8.45 13.05
CA LYS A 10 -1.05 9.75 13.44
C LYS A 10 -0.46 9.86 14.85
N GLY A 11 -0.62 8.84 15.68
CA GLY A 11 -0.28 8.92 17.10
C GLY A 11 0.95 8.12 17.49
N LEU A 12 0.80 7.23 18.47
CA LEU A 12 1.91 6.52 19.13
C LEU A 12 2.88 5.83 18.16
N ALA A 13 2.41 5.36 17.00
CA ALA A 13 3.24 4.76 15.96
C ALA A 13 4.39 5.67 15.51
N THR A 14 4.20 6.99 15.52
CA THR A 14 5.22 7.99 15.13
C THR A 14 6.44 8.04 16.06
N SER A 15 6.33 7.48 17.27
CA SER A 15 7.38 7.49 18.29
C SER A 15 8.00 6.10 18.50
N VAL A 16 7.69 5.12 17.65
CA VAL A 16 8.19 3.75 17.85
C VAL A 16 9.66 3.65 17.49
N SER A 17 10.44 3.01 18.36
CA SER A 17 11.84 2.73 18.11
C SER A 17 12.01 1.56 17.15
N VAL A 18 12.46 1.84 15.91
CA VAL A 18 12.81 0.82 14.90
C VAL A 18 13.81 -0.22 15.45
N THR A 19 14.77 0.23 16.27
CA THR A 19 15.75 -0.68 16.90
C THR A 19 15.07 -1.64 17.88
N ASN A 20 14.09 -1.17 18.65
CA ASN A 20 13.32 -2.02 19.57
C ASN A 20 12.43 -3.01 18.79
N ILE A 21 11.77 -2.55 17.70
CA ILE A 21 11.00 -3.44 16.81
C ILE A 21 11.86 -4.60 16.35
N LYS A 22 13.05 -4.33 15.77
CA LYS A 22 13.94 -5.37 15.25
C LYS A 22 14.44 -6.32 16.34
N LYS A 23 14.92 -5.77 17.46
CA LYS A 23 15.58 -6.58 18.51
C LYS A 23 14.60 -7.42 19.32
N ASN A 24 13.44 -6.87 19.66
CA ASN A 24 12.57 -7.45 20.68
C ASN A 24 11.24 -7.95 20.11
N LYS A 25 10.57 -7.17 19.25
CA LYS A 25 9.24 -7.53 18.74
C LYS A 25 9.30 -8.57 17.63
N LEU A 26 10.06 -8.29 16.56
CA LEU A 26 10.21 -9.25 15.45
C LEU A 26 10.79 -10.57 15.94
N LYS A 27 11.82 -10.51 16.81
CA LYS A 27 12.38 -11.71 17.44
C LYS A 27 11.32 -12.50 18.21
N SER A 28 10.47 -11.83 19.00
CA SER A 28 9.40 -12.51 19.75
C SER A 28 8.37 -13.19 18.85
N TYR A 29 7.97 -12.56 17.74
CA TYR A 29 7.03 -13.15 16.80
C TYR A 29 7.62 -14.38 16.09
N ILE A 30 8.85 -14.28 15.61
CA ILE A 30 9.56 -15.42 14.98
C ILE A 30 9.70 -16.57 15.97
N THR A 31 10.01 -16.31 17.25
CA THR A 31 10.13 -17.39 18.26
C THR A 31 8.81 -18.09 18.58
N THR A 32 7.68 -17.44 18.31
CA THR A 32 6.35 -18.08 18.37
C THR A 32 5.95 -18.79 17.08
N ASN A 33 6.83 -18.79 16.07
CA ASN A 33 6.61 -19.34 14.74
C ASN A 33 5.32 -18.83 14.05
N THR A 34 4.97 -17.57 14.29
CA THR A 34 3.76 -16.94 13.76
C THR A 34 3.97 -16.24 12.41
N PRO A 35 5.13 -15.60 12.14
CA PRO A 35 5.56 -15.22 10.80
C PRO A 35 6.77 -16.04 10.32
N ASP A 36 7.01 -16.01 9.01
CA ASP A 36 8.25 -16.47 8.41
C ASP A 36 9.48 -15.68 8.92
N SER A 37 10.67 -16.26 8.73
CA SER A 37 11.94 -15.62 9.11
C SER A 37 12.14 -14.28 8.41
N THR A 38 12.57 -13.27 9.17
CA THR A 38 12.93 -11.94 8.62
C THR A 38 14.15 -11.96 7.71
N SER A 39 14.93 -13.05 7.69
CA SER A 39 15.98 -13.26 6.70
C SER A 39 15.43 -13.27 5.27
N ASN A 40 14.15 -13.62 5.09
CA ASN A 40 13.52 -13.69 3.77
C ASN A 40 13.35 -12.31 3.14
N VAL A 41 13.37 -11.23 3.94
CA VAL A 41 13.24 -9.84 3.46
C VAL A 41 14.54 -9.33 2.82
N LYS A 42 15.68 -9.95 3.14
CA LYS A 42 16.97 -9.50 2.61
C LYS A 42 16.95 -9.57 1.08
N ASP A 43 17.45 -8.51 0.45
CA ASP A 43 17.56 -8.34 -1.00
C ASP A 43 16.20 -8.34 -1.75
N ASN A 44 15.06 -8.40 -1.05
CA ASN A 44 13.74 -8.28 -1.67
C ASN A 44 13.52 -6.86 -2.18
N LEU A 45 12.89 -6.74 -3.35
CA LEU A 45 12.44 -5.48 -3.92
C LEU A 45 11.21 -5.00 -3.14
N VAL A 46 11.29 -3.79 -2.60
CA VAL A 46 10.24 -3.19 -1.79
C VAL A 46 9.97 -1.78 -2.29
N TYR A 47 8.73 -1.56 -2.73
CA TYR A 47 8.28 -0.22 -3.11
C TYR A 47 7.58 0.46 -1.93
N ILE A 48 7.98 1.68 -1.59
CA ILE A 48 7.38 2.45 -0.50
C ILE A 48 6.95 3.81 -1.04
N PHE A 49 5.65 4.08 -0.97
CA PHE A 49 5.08 5.36 -1.34
C PHE A 49 4.58 6.14 -0.11
N ARG A 50 4.75 7.46 -0.13
CA ARG A 50 4.03 8.38 0.78
C ARG A 50 3.72 9.69 0.10
N GLY A 51 2.52 10.23 0.35
CA GLY A 51 2.17 11.59 -0.03
C GLY A 51 2.74 12.62 0.94
N LYS A 52 3.23 13.75 0.44
CA LYS A 52 3.71 14.86 1.30
C LYS A 52 2.58 15.50 2.11
N ASN A 53 1.35 15.49 1.58
CA ASN A 53 0.19 16.10 2.19
C ASN A 53 -0.71 15.07 2.90
N ASP A 54 -0.29 13.80 3.01
CA ASP A 54 -1.08 12.75 3.67
C ASP A 54 -1.28 13.07 5.16
N GLN A 55 -2.48 13.54 5.47
CA GLN A 55 -2.99 13.74 6.81
C GLN A 55 -3.93 12.60 7.21
N THR A 56 -3.70 11.37 6.81
CA THR A 56 -4.34 10.18 7.38
C THR A 56 -3.23 9.36 8.00
N VAL A 57 -2.33 8.83 7.19
CA VAL A 57 -1.12 8.12 7.63
C VAL A 57 0.07 9.04 7.48
N VAL A 58 0.42 9.74 8.55
CA VAL A 58 1.43 10.81 8.48
C VAL A 58 2.80 10.28 8.06
N THR A 59 3.56 11.15 7.39
CA THR A 59 4.90 10.89 6.83
C THR A 59 5.81 10.10 7.76
N THR A 60 5.84 10.43 9.05
CA THR A 60 6.69 9.76 10.04
C THR A 60 6.40 8.26 10.16
N VAL A 61 5.15 7.84 10.03
CA VAL A 61 4.79 6.42 10.08
C VAL A 61 5.41 5.67 8.91
N VAL A 62 5.31 6.21 7.70
CA VAL A 62 5.88 5.58 6.51
C VAL A 62 7.41 5.62 6.51
N GLN A 63 8.02 6.69 7.03
CA GLN A 63 9.47 6.77 7.27
C GLN A 63 9.97 5.67 8.21
N LEU A 64 9.21 5.36 9.27
CA LEU A 64 9.56 4.26 10.17
C LEU A 64 9.48 2.90 9.46
N ASN A 65 8.49 2.69 8.58
CA ASN A 65 8.43 1.49 7.75
C ASN A 65 9.65 1.35 6.83
N GLU A 66 10.02 2.43 6.14
CA GLU A 66 11.23 2.47 5.31
C GLU A 66 12.49 2.09 6.11
N GLN A 67 12.64 2.65 7.31
CA GLN A 67 13.75 2.30 8.20
C GLN A 67 13.72 0.84 8.66
N ILE A 68 12.54 0.26 8.91
CA ILE A 68 12.41 -1.16 9.28
C ILE A 68 12.90 -2.03 8.13
N TYR A 69 12.36 -1.86 6.92
CA TYR A 69 12.77 -2.64 5.75
C TYR A 69 14.26 -2.46 5.43
N SER A 70 14.78 -1.23 5.54
CA SER A 70 16.19 -0.94 5.33
C SER A 70 17.07 -1.71 6.33
N LYS A 71 16.69 -1.75 7.61
CA LYS A 71 17.41 -2.54 8.62
C LYS A 71 17.28 -4.05 8.44
N LEU A 72 16.31 -4.53 7.67
CA LEU A 72 16.16 -5.93 7.29
C LEU A 72 16.95 -6.28 6.01
N GLY A 73 17.52 -5.27 5.33
CA GLY A 73 18.35 -5.46 4.13
C GLY A 73 17.55 -5.55 2.84
N ALA A 74 16.33 -5.02 2.79
CA ALA A 74 15.56 -4.92 1.55
C ALA A 74 16.20 -3.93 0.56
N ASN A 75 15.95 -4.15 -0.73
CA ASN A 75 16.22 -3.19 -1.79
C ASN A 75 14.99 -2.30 -2.01
N ILE A 76 15.06 -1.05 -1.56
CA ILE A 76 13.89 -0.18 -1.45
C ILE A 76 13.91 0.88 -2.56
N LYS A 77 12.79 1.04 -3.27
CA LYS A 77 12.48 2.25 -4.07
C LYS A 77 11.48 3.12 -3.31
N PRO A 78 11.94 4.22 -2.67
CA PRO A 78 11.03 5.20 -2.08
C PRO A 78 10.53 6.17 -3.16
N ASN A 79 9.23 6.47 -3.13
CA ASN A 79 8.65 7.59 -3.88
C ASN A 79 7.80 8.43 -2.92
N CYS A 80 8.35 9.57 -2.53
CA CYS A 80 7.88 10.30 -1.35
C CYS A 80 7.64 11.79 -1.62
N ASP A 81 7.72 12.22 -2.88
CA ASP A 81 7.83 13.64 -3.22
C ASP A 81 6.56 14.28 -3.78
N ILE A 82 5.52 13.47 -4.01
CA ILE A 82 4.26 13.92 -4.61
C ILE A 82 3.38 14.59 -3.54
N PRO A 83 2.86 15.82 -3.79
CA PRO A 83 2.02 16.58 -2.85
C PRO A 83 0.56 16.06 -2.76
N VAL A 84 0.39 14.75 -2.73
CA VAL A 84 -0.92 14.09 -2.63
C VAL A 84 -1.39 13.97 -1.18
N ASN A 85 -2.71 14.02 -0.97
CA ASN A 85 -3.35 13.60 0.28
C ASN A 85 -3.40 12.06 0.38
N HIS A 86 -4.23 11.52 1.26
CA HIS A 86 -4.38 10.07 1.42
C HIS A 86 -5.16 9.44 0.26
N GLY A 87 -4.51 8.58 -0.52
CA GLY A 87 -5.15 7.70 -1.48
C GLY A 87 -4.19 7.11 -2.50
N PHE A 88 -4.74 6.35 -3.43
CA PHE A 88 -4.04 5.74 -4.55
C PHE A 88 -3.89 6.75 -5.69
N LEU A 89 -2.76 6.75 -6.38
CA LEU A 89 -2.45 7.72 -7.42
C LEU A 89 -2.70 7.10 -8.79
N THR A 90 -3.37 7.86 -9.62
CA THR A 90 -3.60 7.56 -11.02
C THR A 90 -3.03 8.68 -11.87
N GLU A 91 -2.88 8.38 -13.15
CA GLU A 91 -2.40 9.36 -14.12
C GLU A 91 -3.52 10.30 -14.60
N ASN A 92 -4.78 9.86 -14.60
CA ASN A 92 -5.86 10.61 -15.25
C ASN A 92 -7.28 10.33 -14.73
N PHE A 93 -7.44 9.66 -13.59
CA PHE A 93 -8.75 9.23 -13.09
C PHE A 93 -9.06 9.75 -11.67
N ASP A 94 -10.33 10.10 -11.47
CA ASP A 94 -10.92 10.63 -10.22
C ASP A 94 -10.48 12.07 -9.88
N GLU A 95 -10.48 12.43 -8.60
CA GLU A 95 -10.24 13.79 -8.12
C GLU A 95 -8.76 14.19 -8.14
N LYS A 96 -8.49 15.50 -8.19
CA LYS A 96 -7.11 16.04 -8.21
C LYS A 96 -6.28 15.58 -7.01
N CYS A 97 -4.98 15.43 -7.22
CA CYS A 97 -3.98 15.05 -6.24
C CYS A 97 -4.08 15.77 -4.88
N GLU A 98 -4.38 17.07 -4.91
CA GLU A 98 -4.44 17.93 -3.73
C GLU A 98 -5.80 17.90 -3.03
N THR A 99 -6.80 17.19 -3.58
CA THR A 99 -8.13 17.06 -2.98
C THR A 99 -8.03 16.29 -1.66
N PRO A 100 -8.38 16.91 -0.52
CA PRO A 100 -8.43 16.19 0.75
C PRO A 100 -9.59 15.19 0.73
N TYR A 101 -9.35 13.97 1.20
CA TYR A 101 -10.37 12.91 1.28
C TYR A 101 -11.05 12.63 -0.06
N ALA A 102 -10.23 12.42 -1.09
CA ALA A 102 -10.74 12.13 -2.41
C ALA A 102 -11.75 10.98 -2.38
N THR A 103 -12.79 11.08 -3.21
CA THR A 103 -13.81 10.04 -3.35
C THR A 103 -13.12 8.71 -3.66
N ASN A 104 -13.52 7.64 -2.96
CA ASN A 104 -12.90 6.32 -3.04
C ASN A 104 -11.39 6.24 -2.72
N PHE A 105 -10.78 7.33 -2.26
CA PHE A 105 -9.33 7.45 -2.04
C PHE A 105 -8.52 7.21 -3.33
N ILE A 106 -9.00 7.69 -4.48
CA ILE A 106 -8.28 7.63 -5.76
C ILE A 106 -8.01 9.07 -6.21
N ASN A 107 -6.77 9.35 -6.65
CA ASN A 107 -6.32 10.70 -6.94
C ASN A 107 -5.64 10.74 -8.30
N ASN A 108 -6.14 11.59 -9.20
CA ASN A 108 -5.45 12.00 -10.40
C ASN A 108 -4.28 12.92 -10.03
N CYS A 109 -3.06 12.38 -10.13
CA CYS A 109 -1.81 13.06 -9.81
C CYS A 109 -0.87 13.21 -11.01
N ASP A 110 -1.36 12.98 -12.24
CA ASP A 110 -0.52 12.89 -13.44
C ASP A 110 0.68 11.94 -13.23
N PHE A 111 0.46 10.88 -12.43
CA PHE A 111 1.50 9.93 -12.03
C PHE A 111 0.98 8.50 -11.98
N ASN A 112 1.56 7.64 -12.81
CA ASN A 112 1.20 6.22 -12.88
C ASN A 112 1.89 5.40 -11.77
N LEU A 113 1.34 5.48 -10.55
CA LEU A 113 1.87 4.76 -9.38
C LEU A 113 1.93 3.24 -9.58
N THR A 114 0.93 2.68 -10.25
CA THR A 114 0.88 1.24 -10.54
C THR A 114 2.06 0.84 -11.40
N TYR A 115 2.32 1.55 -12.49
CA TYR A 115 3.49 1.29 -13.34
C TYR A 115 4.79 1.50 -12.56
N ASP A 116 4.95 2.62 -11.85
CA ASP A 116 6.21 2.92 -11.14
C ASP A 116 6.57 1.85 -10.08
N MET A 117 5.56 1.34 -9.39
CA MET A 117 5.66 0.25 -8.43
C MET A 117 5.97 -1.08 -9.12
N LEU A 118 5.14 -1.50 -10.09
CA LEU A 118 5.31 -2.79 -10.75
C LEU A 118 6.63 -2.85 -11.51
N ASN A 119 7.01 -1.76 -12.19
CA ASN A 119 8.27 -1.71 -12.91
C ASN A 119 9.46 -1.88 -11.96
N HIS A 120 9.38 -1.40 -10.71
CA HIS A 120 10.40 -1.70 -9.70
C HIS A 120 10.41 -3.18 -9.29
N LEU A 121 9.23 -3.76 -9.02
CA LEU A 121 9.11 -5.15 -8.58
C LEU A 121 9.52 -6.16 -9.66
N TYR A 122 9.34 -5.80 -10.93
CA TYR A 122 9.73 -6.56 -12.12
C TYR A 122 11.03 -6.02 -12.74
N VAL A 123 11.95 -5.52 -11.91
CA VAL A 123 13.34 -5.18 -12.26
C VAL A 123 13.55 -4.22 -13.44
N GLY A 124 12.54 -3.43 -13.80
CA GLY A 124 12.63 -2.39 -14.82
C GLY A 124 12.22 -2.83 -16.24
N ASP A 125 11.69 -4.03 -16.40
CA ASP A 125 11.43 -4.64 -17.71
C ASP A 125 10.00 -4.42 -18.23
N LEU A 126 9.20 -3.58 -17.56
CA LEU A 126 7.82 -3.31 -17.99
C LEU A 126 7.75 -2.15 -18.98
N ILE A 127 6.80 -2.25 -19.90
CA ILE A 127 6.42 -1.15 -20.78
C ILE A 127 5.34 -0.34 -20.07
N GLU A 128 5.56 0.97 -19.97
CA GLU A 128 4.55 1.89 -19.43
C GLU A 128 3.32 1.88 -20.34
N PRO A 129 2.12 1.61 -19.82
CA PRO A 129 0.90 1.68 -20.63
C PRO A 129 0.64 3.14 -21.03
N SER A 130 -0.05 3.35 -22.15
CA SER A 130 -0.52 4.68 -22.52
C SER A 130 -1.47 5.22 -21.45
N SER A 131 -1.38 6.52 -21.20
CA SER A 131 -2.33 7.25 -20.37
C SER A 131 -3.74 7.25 -20.95
N GLU A 132 -3.87 7.13 -22.28
CA GLU A 132 -5.15 6.86 -22.92
C GLU A 132 -5.65 5.46 -22.55
N MET A 133 -6.86 5.38 -21.99
CA MET A 133 -7.54 4.11 -21.74
C MET A 133 -7.48 3.26 -23.01
N PRO A 134 -6.79 2.10 -23.01
CA PRO A 134 -6.82 1.23 -24.16
C PRO A 134 -8.28 0.90 -24.45
N THR A 135 -8.73 1.15 -25.67
CA THR A 135 -10.13 0.98 -26.12
C THR A 135 -10.67 -0.45 -25.94
N SER A 136 -9.82 -1.39 -25.55
CA SER A 136 -10.23 -2.66 -24.97
C SER A 136 -9.12 -3.25 -24.10
N CYS A 137 -9.33 -3.30 -22.78
CA CYS A 137 -8.62 -4.29 -21.96
C CYS A 137 -9.02 -5.68 -22.49
N VAL A 138 -8.07 -6.42 -23.06
CA VAL A 138 -8.33 -7.75 -23.67
C VAL A 138 -8.53 -8.88 -22.64
N GLY A 139 -8.49 -8.54 -21.35
CA GLY A 139 -8.72 -9.46 -20.24
C GLY A 139 -10.16 -9.43 -19.74
N GLN A 140 -10.54 -10.46 -18.98
CA GLN A 140 -11.85 -10.54 -18.33
C GLN A 140 -11.67 -10.47 -16.80
N SER A 141 -12.48 -9.64 -16.14
CA SER A 141 -12.62 -9.67 -14.69
C SER A 141 -13.42 -10.92 -14.29
N ILE A 142 -12.81 -11.82 -13.52
CA ILE A 142 -13.44 -13.05 -13.04
C ILE A 142 -13.76 -12.90 -11.55
N ALA A 143 -15.05 -12.88 -11.22
CA ALA A 143 -15.50 -12.94 -9.83
C ALA A 143 -15.37 -14.37 -9.28
N PHE A 144 -15.02 -14.51 -8.00
CA PHE A 144 -14.96 -15.79 -7.32
C PHE A 144 -15.44 -15.66 -5.87
N ASP A 145 -15.92 -16.77 -5.30
CA ASP A 145 -16.41 -16.81 -3.92
C ASP A 145 -15.24 -16.95 -2.92
N GLN A 146 -15.03 -15.90 -2.13
CA GLN A 146 -13.99 -15.89 -1.08
C GLN A 146 -14.38 -16.74 0.14
N ALA A 147 -15.66 -17.09 0.32
CA ALA A 147 -16.12 -17.87 1.48
C ALA A 147 -15.48 -19.26 1.53
N ALA A 148 -15.10 -19.83 0.38
CA ALA A 148 -14.40 -21.11 0.29
C ALA A 148 -13.03 -21.12 0.98
N PHE A 149 -12.46 -19.95 1.28
CA PHE A 149 -11.13 -19.79 1.87
C PHE A 149 -11.17 -19.21 3.30
N MET A 150 -12.37 -18.99 3.87
CA MET A 150 -12.53 -18.43 5.21
C MET A 150 -13.05 -19.48 6.21
N ASN A 151 -12.50 -19.47 7.42
CA ASN A 151 -12.95 -20.33 8.52
C ASN A 151 -13.19 -19.52 9.81
N PRO A 152 -14.43 -19.47 10.36
CA PRO A 152 -15.64 -20.07 9.79
C PRO A 152 -16.02 -19.42 8.46
N PRO A 153 -16.82 -20.08 7.60
CA PRO A 153 -17.36 -19.46 6.41
C PRO A 153 -18.22 -18.26 6.81
N VAL A 154 -17.66 -17.07 6.66
CA VAL A 154 -18.39 -15.81 6.76
C VAL A 154 -18.70 -15.40 5.34
N VAL A 155 -19.90 -14.86 5.10
CA VAL A 155 -20.15 -14.13 3.85
C VAL A 155 -19.08 -13.05 3.80
N ALA A 156 -18.12 -13.19 2.88
CA ALA A 156 -17.25 -12.10 2.50
C ALA A 156 -18.21 -11.05 1.95
N ARG A 157 -18.60 -10.09 2.79
CA ARG A 157 -19.36 -8.94 2.31
C ARG A 157 -18.37 -8.19 1.44
N SER A 158 -18.40 -8.46 0.13
CA SER A 158 -18.35 -7.34 -0.79
C SER A 158 -19.43 -6.41 -0.28
N ASP A 159 -19.05 -5.30 0.31
CA ASP A 159 -20.05 -4.29 0.64
C ASP A 159 -20.84 -3.98 -0.65
N SER A 160 -22.03 -3.42 -0.51
CA SER A 160 -22.83 -2.96 -1.64
C SER A 160 -22.15 -1.84 -2.46
N ARG A 161 -20.85 -1.59 -2.29
CA ARG A 161 -20.04 -0.63 -3.04
C ARG A 161 -19.10 -1.34 -4.03
N ALA A 162 -18.87 -2.64 -3.87
CA ALA A 162 -18.07 -3.43 -4.82
C ALA A 162 -18.76 -3.60 -6.19
N THR A 163 -20.09 -3.46 -6.27
CA THR A 163 -20.84 -3.54 -7.53
C THR A 163 -20.66 -2.30 -8.41
N ASP A 164 -20.26 -1.16 -7.84
CA ASP A 164 -20.19 0.11 -8.55
C ASP A 164 -18.83 0.33 -9.23
N ILE A 165 -17.83 -0.51 -8.93
CA ILE A 165 -16.48 -0.43 -9.52
C ILE A 165 -16.41 -1.16 -10.88
N PHE A 166 -17.34 -2.07 -11.16
CA PHE A 166 -17.34 -2.91 -12.36
C PHE A 166 -18.40 -2.52 -13.40
N SER A 167 -19.09 -1.41 -13.22
CA SER A 167 -20.10 -0.88 -14.14
C SER A 167 -19.57 0.25 -15.03
N LEU A 168 -18.38 0.08 -15.61
CA LEU A 168 -17.87 0.87 -16.73
C LEU A 168 -17.95 0.06 -18.03
#